data_AF-A0A7C4ZE07-F1
#
_entry.id   AF-A0A7C4ZE07-F1
#
_cell.length_a   1.000
_cell.length_b   1.000
_cell.length_c   1.000
_cell.angle_alpha   90.00
_cell.angle_beta   90.00
_cell.angle_gamma   90.00
#
_symmetry.space_group_name_H-M   'P 1'
#
loop_
_entity.id
_entity.type
_entity.pdbx_description
1 polymer ?
#
loop_
_entity_poly.entity_id
_entity_poly.type
_entity_poly.pdbx_seq_one_letter_code
_entity_poly.pdbx_strand_id
1 'polypeptide(L)'
;MVEVWCEACGVRQAYWCLSFRRHGTETVELNLCSECARRKELSEFAPNLGFSLTSVLESLGGETKADPFVCPKCRQDIEDLVRQGRAGCQNCYTAFRGEVEELLLRAIGRARHVGKVPHRG
;
A
#
# COMPACT_ATOMS: atom_id res chain seq x y z
N MET A 1 8.89 33.35 -7.38
CA MET A 1 8.77 31.94 -6.97
C MET A 1 7.37 31.51 -7.40
N VAL A 2 7.25 30.67 -8.43
CA VAL A 2 5.92 30.31 -8.97
C VAL A 2 5.32 29.25 -8.06
N GLU A 3 4.28 29.61 -7.31
CA GLU A 3 3.54 28.70 -6.46
C GLU A 3 2.58 27.88 -7.32
N VAL A 4 3.05 26.71 -7.75
CA VAL A 4 2.23 25.74 -8.47
C VAL A 4 1.51 24.86 -7.44
N TRP A 5 0.20 24.71 -7.58
CA TRP A 5 -0.63 23.93 -6.66
C TRP A 5 -0.91 22.54 -7.22
N CYS A 6 -1.09 21.56 -6.32
CA CYS A 6 -1.40 20.19 -6.70
C CYS A 6 -2.75 20.12 -7.42
N GLU A 7 -2.75 19.67 -8.67
CA GLU A 7 -3.95 19.57 -9.50
C GLU A 7 -4.90 18.44 -9.05
N ALA A 8 -4.39 17.45 -8.32
CA ALA A 8 -5.22 16.35 -7.80
C ALA A 8 -6.00 16.70 -6.53
N CYS A 9 -5.48 17.59 -5.68
CA CYS A 9 -6.14 17.91 -4.40
C CYS A 9 -6.47 19.40 -4.23
N GLY A 10 -5.77 20.31 -4.90
CA GLY A 10 -5.95 21.75 -4.78
C GLY A 10 -5.53 22.36 -3.43
N VAL A 11 -5.14 21.56 -2.44
CA VAL A 11 -4.89 22.02 -1.06
C VAL A 11 -3.40 22.26 -0.75
N ARG A 12 -2.49 21.63 -1.49
CA ARG A 12 -1.04 21.65 -1.20
C ARG A 12 -0.25 22.11 -2.41
N GLN A 13 0.90 22.73 -2.16
CA GLN A 13 1.85 23.07 -3.22
C GLN A 13 2.35 21.80 -3.93
N ALA A 14 2.49 21.89 -5.25
CA ALA A 14 3.05 20.84 -6.07
C ALA A 14 4.59 20.91 -6.03
N TYR A 15 5.21 19.74 -5.91
CA TYR A 15 6.67 19.58 -5.96
C TYR A 15 7.09 18.59 -7.05
N TRP A 16 6.12 17.87 -7.63
CA TRP A 16 6.32 16.84 -8.63
C TRP A 16 5.54 17.19 -9.88
N CYS A 17 6.16 17.08 -11.06
CA CYS A 17 5.48 17.20 -12.35
C CYS A 17 5.59 15.85 -13.07
N LEU A 18 4.46 15.20 -13.29
CA LEU A 18 4.37 13.94 -14.04
C LEU A 18 4.01 14.26 -15.49
N SER A 19 4.81 13.76 -16.43
CA SER A 19 4.51 13.84 -17.86
C SER A 19 4.18 12.45 -18.40
N PHE A 20 3.01 12.29 -19.00
CA PHE A 20 2.59 11.04 -19.62
C PHE A 20 1.94 11.28 -20.99
N ARG A 21 2.11 10.31 -21.89
CA ARG A 21 1.50 10.34 -23.22
C ARG A 21 0.19 9.57 -23.20
N ARG A 22 -0.93 10.24 -23.50
CA ARG A 22 -2.19 9.57 -23.81
C ARG A 22 -2.31 9.41 -25.32
N HIS A 23 -2.45 8.16 -25.78
CA HIS A 23 -2.93 7.77 -27.12
C HIS A 23 -2.63 8.78 -28.26
N GLY A 24 -1.33 8.97 -28.59
CA GLY A 24 -0.89 9.92 -29.61
C GLY A 24 0.44 10.60 -29.28
N THR A 25 0.71 11.74 -29.94
CA THR A 25 1.93 12.56 -29.74
C THR A 25 1.78 13.61 -28.64
N GLU A 26 0.60 13.79 -28.07
CA GLU A 26 0.34 14.79 -27.05
C GLU A 26 0.86 14.33 -25.68
N THR A 27 1.67 15.19 -25.06
CA THR A 27 2.23 14.98 -23.73
C THR A 27 1.41 15.79 -22.75
N VAL A 28 0.82 15.11 -21.77
CA VAL A 28 0.06 15.74 -20.69
C VAL A 28 0.98 15.87 -19.49
N GLU A 29 1.06 17.07 -18.93
CA GLU A 29 1.80 17.37 -17.70
C GLU A 29 0.83 17.57 -16.54
N LEU A 30 1.14 16.98 -15.39
CA LEU A 30 0.30 17.02 -14.19
C LEU A 30 1.14 17.37 -12.97
N ASN A 31 0.83 18.50 -12.33
CA ASN A 31 1.54 18.94 -11.13
C ASN A 31 0.89 18.36 -9.86
N LEU A 32 1.67 17.63 -9.06
CA LEU A 32 1.21 16.94 -7.87
C LEU A 32 2.04 17.28 -6.63
N CYS A 33 1.37 17.27 -5.47
CA CYS A 33 2.06 17.23 -4.18
C CYS A 33 2.58 15.81 -3.90
N SER A 34 3.59 15.68 -3.03
CA SER A 34 4.24 14.41 -2.72
C SER A 34 3.26 13.28 -2.34
N GLU A 35 2.19 13.62 -1.62
CA GLU A 35 1.14 12.66 -1.22
C GLU A 35 0.30 12.16 -2.40
N CYS A 36 -0.04 13.05 -3.34
CA CYS A 36 -0.84 12.69 -4.50
C CYS A 36 -0.01 11.98 -5.57
N ALA A 37 1.26 12.36 -5.74
CA ALA A 37 2.21 11.69 -6.62
C ALA A 37 2.38 10.22 -6.22
N ARG A 38 2.68 9.96 -4.93
CA ARG A 38 2.81 8.59 -4.39
C ARG A 38 1.59 7.73 -4.67
N ARG A 39 0.37 8.25 -4.46
CA ARG A 39 -0.88 7.52 -4.73
C ARG A 39 -1.10 7.24 -6.22
N LYS A 40 -0.69 8.15 -7.11
CA LYS A 40 -0.82 8.00 -8.56
C LYS A 40 0.16 6.98 -9.13
N GLU A 41 1.41 7.00 -8.67
CA GLU A 41 2.43 6.01 -9.05
C GLU A 41 2.00 4.59 -8.65
N LEU A 42 1.44 4.43 -7.45
CA LEU A 42 0.83 3.16 -7.01
C LEU A 42 -0.33 2.71 -7.92
N SER A 43 -1.15 3.64 -8.42
CA SER A 43 -2.30 3.31 -9.26
C SER A 43 -1.94 3.02 -10.73
N GLU A 44 -0.91 3.67 -11.29
CA GLU A 44 -0.52 3.51 -12.70
C GLU A 44 0.48 2.37 -12.92
N PHE A 45 1.38 2.10 -11.96
CA PHE A 45 2.29 0.95 -12.05
C PHE A 45 1.71 -0.35 -11.48
N ALA A 46 0.66 -0.27 -10.66
CA ALA A 46 0.04 -1.44 -10.05
C ALA A 46 -1.49 -1.48 -10.17
N PRO A 47 -2.08 -1.41 -11.38
CA PRO A 47 -3.52 -1.67 -11.51
C PRO A 47 -3.88 -3.13 -11.17
N ASN A 48 -2.91 -4.07 -11.13
CA ASN A 48 -3.11 -5.48 -10.79
C ASN A 48 -2.03 -6.08 -9.86
N LEU A 49 -1.11 -5.27 -9.33
CA LEU A 49 -0.08 -5.75 -8.41
C LEU A 49 -0.50 -5.41 -6.99
N GLY A 50 -1.09 -6.40 -6.31
CA GLY A 50 -1.15 -6.46 -4.85
C GLY A 50 0.25 -6.69 -4.27
N PHE A 51 1.20 -5.84 -4.65
CA PHE A 51 2.58 -5.84 -4.23
C PHE A 51 2.88 -4.42 -3.77
N SER A 52 3.01 -4.23 -2.46
CA SER A 52 3.45 -2.97 -1.89
C SER A 52 4.80 -2.64 -2.52
N LEU A 53 4.92 -1.47 -3.16
CA LEU A 53 6.20 -1.01 -3.73
C LEU A 53 7.31 -0.90 -2.68
N THR A 54 6.97 -0.93 -1.39
CA THR A 54 7.91 -1.03 -0.27
C THR A 54 8.80 -2.27 -0.39
N SER A 55 8.27 -3.45 -0.74
CA SER A 55 9.09 -4.67 -0.83
C SER A 55 10.00 -4.70 -2.07
N VAL A 56 9.66 -3.94 -3.13
CA VAL A 56 10.57 -3.75 -4.28
C VAL A 56 11.66 -2.73 -3.95
N LEU A 57 11.30 -1.63 -3.26
CA LEU A 57 12.28 -0.63 -2.82
C LEU A 57 13.24 -1.18 -1.77
N GLU A 58 12.77 -2.02 -0.85
CA GLU A 58 13.59 -2.75 0.14
C GLU A 58 14.62 -3.65 -0.56
N SER A 59 14.23 -4.32 -1.65
CA SER A 59 15.15 -5.12 -2.48
C SER A 59 16.15 -4.27 -3.28
N LEU A 60 15.89 -2.97 -3.46
CA LEU A 60 16.73 -2.02 -4.19
C LEU A 60 17.48 -1.04 -3.26
N GLY A 61 17.42 -1.24 -1.93
CA GLY A 61 18.14 -0.41 -0.95
C GLY A 61 17.49 0.95 -0.66
N GLY A 62 16.23 1.15 -1.03
CA GLY A 62 15.45 2.33 -0.68
C GLY A 62 14.84 2.19 0.70
N GLU A 63 15.47 2.79 1.71
CA GLU A 63 14.98 2.78 3.09
C GLU A 63 13.71 3.65 3.23
N THR A 64 12.53 3.11 2.92
CA THR A 64 11.28 3.71 3.38
C THR A 64 11.09 3.33 4.83
N LYS A 65 11.57 4.16 5.77
CA LYS A 65 11.18 4.09 7.18
C LYS A 65 9.68 4.37 7.30
N ALA A 66 8.87 3.33 7.11
CA ALA A 66 7.52 3.29 7.63
C ALA A 66 7.63 3.32 9.16
N ASP A 67 6.74 4.09 9.81
CA ASP A 67 6.62 4.07 11.27
C ASP A 67 6.46 2.60 11.74
N PRO A 68 7.15 2.17 12.80
CA PRO A 68 7.15 0.77 13.21
C PRO A 68 5.72 0.36 13.57
N PHE A 69 5.14 -0.49 12.72
CA PHE A 69 3.77 -0.94 12.85
C PHE A 69 3.73 -2.04 13.91
N VAL A 70 3.51 -1.63 15.16
CA VAL A 70 3.61 -2.49 16.35
C VAL A 70 2.27 -2.72 17.04
N CYS A 71 2.09 -3.91 17.62
CA CYS A 71 0.90 -4.23 18.40
C CYS A 71 0.85 -3.40 19.70
N PRO A 72 -0.27 -2.74 20.03
CA PRO A 72 -0.35 -1.91 21.24
C PRO A 72 -0.30 -2.71 22.54
N LYS A 73 -0.56 -4.02 22.50
CA LYS A 73 -0.60 -4.88 23.69
C LYS A 73 0.71 -5.63 23.95
N CYS A 74 1.23 -6.33 22.95
CA CYS A 74 2.42 -7.17 23.10
C CYS A 74 3.68 -6.58 22.45
N ARG A 75 3.55 -5.45 21.75
CA ARG A 75 4.63 -4.74 21.03
C ARG A 75 5.37 -5.56 19.95
N GLN A 76 4.82 -6.70 19.53
CA GLN A 76 5.31 -7.39 18.34
C GLN A 76 5.13 -6.51 17.11
N ASP A 77 6.13 -6.51 16.23
CA ASP A 77 6.12 -5.82 14.93
C ASP A 77 5.41 -6.67 13.86
N ILE A 78 4.88 -6.02 12.82
CA ILE A 78 4.32 -6.70 11.66
C ILE A 78 5.35 -7.61 10.96
N GLU A 79 6.61 -7.20 10.86
CA GLU A 79 7.68 -7.99 10.24
C GLU A 79 7.87 -9.32 10.97
N ASP A 80 7.81 -9.31 12.30
CA ASP A 80 7.88 -10.52 13.12
C ASP A 80 6.70 -11.46 12.85
N LEU A 81 5.50 -10.91 12.70
CA LEU A 81 4.31 -11.70 12.38
C LEU A 81 4.43 -12.35 11.01
N VAL A 82 4.89 -11.61 9.99
CA VAL A 82 5.09 -12.11 8.63
C VAL A 82 6.17 -13.20 8.62
N ARG A 83 7.30 -12.94 9.26
CA ARG A 83 8.44 -13.87 9.30
C ARG A 83 8.14 -15.16 10.06
N GLN A 84 7.46 -15.07 11.20
CA GLN A 84 7.16 -16.24 12.04
C GLN A 84 5.85 -16.93 11.65
N GLY A 85 4.96 -16.24 10.92
CA GLY A 85 3.61 -16.69 10.60
C GLY A 85 2.69 -16.82 11.83
N ARG A 86 3.04 -16.17 12.95
CA ARG A 86 2.33 -16.30 14.23
C ARG A 86 2.11 -14.95 14.92
N ALA A 87 0.92 -14.79 15.47
CA ALA A 87 0.56 -13.65 16.30
C ALA A 87 1.01 -13.87 17.76
N GLY A 88 1.61 -12.86 18.39
CA GLY A 88 2.05 -12.91 19.78
C GLY A 88 0.94 -12.74 20.80
N CYS A 89 -0.18 -12.11 20.43
CA CYS A 89 -1.40 -12.07 21.25
C CYS A 89 -2.65 -11.89 20.39
N GLN A 90 -3.84 -12.00 20.99
CA GLN A 90 -5.11 -11.84 20.27
C GLN A 90 -5.26 -10.46 19.60
N ASN A 91 -4.75 -9.39 20.20
CA ASN A 91 -4.86 -8.04 19.65
C ASN A 91 -4.05 -7.85 18.36
N CYS A 92 -3.09 -8.74 18.05
CA CYS A 92 -2.34 -8.70 16.79
C CYS A 92 -3.26 -8.86 15.58
N TYR A 93 -4.30 -9.69 15.65
CA TYR A 93 -5.25 -9.84 14.52
C TYR A 93 -6.04 -8.56 14.23
N THR A 94 -6.24 -7.72 15.24
CA THR A 94 -6.92 -6.44 15.08
C THR A 94 -5.94 -5.35 14.67
N ALA A 95 -4.75 -5.33 15.28
CA ALA A 95 -3.70 -4.37 14.97
C ALA A 95 -3.21 -4.50 13.53
N PHE A 96 -3.05 -5.73 13.05
CA PHE A 96 -2.50 -6.07 11.74
C PHE A 96 -3.55 -6.58 10.77
N ARG A 97 -4.79 -6.09 10.89
CA ARG A 97 -5.93 -6.67 10.20
C ARG A 97 -5.75 -6.65 8.69
N GLY A 98 -5.32 -5.52 8.12
CA GLY A 98 -5.18 -5.38 6.67
C GLY A 98 -4.12 -6.32 6.10
N GLU A 99 -3.00 -6.41 6.78
CA GLU A 99 -1.82 -7.20 6.40
C GLU A 99 -2.12 -8.69 6.55
N VAL A 100 -2.80 -9.09 7.61
CA VAL A 100 -3.25 -10.47 7.80
C VAL A 100 -4.29 -10.86 6.73
N GLU A 101 -5.24 -9.98 6.41
CA GLU A 101 -6.20 -10.23 5.33
C GLU A 101 -5.48 -10.39 3.98
N GLU A 102 -4.48 -9.56 3.70
CA GLU A 102 -3.66 -9.66 2.48
C GLU A 102 -2.82 -10.95 2.43
N LEU A 103 -2.19 -11.34 3.54
CA LEU A 103 -1.47 -12.61 3.67
C LEU A 103 -2.39 -13.80 3.41
N LEU A 104 -3.61 -13.79 3.95
CA LEU A 104 -4.60 -14.84 3.72
C LEU A 104 -5.07 -14.86 2.26
N LEU A 105 -5.28 -13.70 1.64
CA LEU A 105 -5.60 -13.63 0.22
C LEU A 105 -4.49 -14.24 -0.64
N ARG A 106 -3.22 -13.98 -0.32
CA ARG A 106 -2.08 -14.55 -1.05
C ARG A 106 -1.92 -16.06 -0.82
N ALA A 107 -2.07 -16.52 0.42
CA ALA A 107 -1.81 -17.92 0.77
C ALA A 107 -2.95 -18.87 0.39
N ILE A 108 -4.21 -18.46 0.60
CA ILE A 108 -5.39 -19.31 0.42
C ILE A 108 -6.43 -18.76 -0.56
N GLY A 109 -6.20 -17.58 -1.15
CA GLY A 109 -7.10 -16.96 -2.13
C GLY A 109 -8.33 -16.28 -1.52
N ARG A 110 -8.47 -16.27 -0.19
CA ARG A 110 -9.62 -15.69 0.51
C ARG A 110 -9.25 -15.24 1.93
N ALA A 111 -9.65 -14.03 2.31
CA ALA A 111 -9.45 -13.53 3.68
C ALA A 111 -10.47 -14.10 4.69
N ARG A 112 -11.60 -14.64 4.21
CA ARG A 112 -12.68 -15.14 5.05
C ARG A 112 -12.96 -16.61 4.76
N HIS A 113 -12.99 -17.42 5.81
CA HIS A 113 -13.45 -18.80 5.73
C HIS A 113 -14.99 -18.83 5.78
N VAL A 114 -15.61 -19.45 4.78
CA VAL A 114 -17.07 -19.59 4.67
C VAL A 114 -17.57 -20.98 5.08
N GLY A 115 -16.70 -21.84 5.59
CA GLY A 115 -17.02 -23.23 5.91
C GLY A 115 -16.77 -24.17 4.73
N LYS A 116 -16.69 -25.47 5.02
CA LYS A 116 -16.45 -26.52 4.02
C LYS A 116 -17.64 -26.73 3.07
N VAL A 117 -18.86 -26.43 3.54
CA VAL A 117 -20.11 -26.53 2.76
C VAL A 117 -21.00 -25.32 3.08
N PRO A 118 -20.84 -24.18 2.39
CA PRO A 118 -21.56 -22.94 2.70
C PRO A 118 -23.04 -22.91 2.28
N HIS A 119 -23.51 -23.90 1.49
CA HIS A 119 -24.84 -23.88 0.83
C HIS A 119 -25.77 -25.07 1.16
N ARG A 120 -25.67 -25.70 2.32
CA ARG A 120 -26.75 -26.60 2.80
C ARG A 120 -27.61 -25.86 3.81
N GLY A 121 -28.61 -25.15 3.29
CA GLY A 121 -29.78 -24.64 3.99
C GLY A 121 -30.98 -24.84 3.09
#